data_AF-A0A3M2VRK5-F1
#
_entry.id   AF-A0A3M2VRK5-F1
#
_cell.length_a   1.000
_cell.length_b   1.000
_cell.length_c   1.000
_cell.angle_alpha   90.00
_cell.angle_beta   90.00
_cell.angle_gamma   90.00
#
_symmetry.space_group_name_H-M   'P 1'
#
loop_
_entity.id
_entity.type
_entity.pdbx_description
1 polymer ?
#
loop_
_entity_poly.entity_id
_entity_poly.type
_entity_poly.pdbx_seq_one_letter_code
_entity_poly.pdbx_strand_id
1 'polypeptide(L)' 'MGIDLPLIWAIIIVFGIMMYVVMDGFDLGIGILFPFMKDSSDRDVMMNTVAPVWDGNETWLVLGGAALFGAFPLAYS' A
#
# COMPACT_ATOMS: atom_id res chain seq x y z
N MET A 1 -21.67 -4.29 -27.00
CA MET A 1 -20.61 -3.50 -26.35
C MET A 1 -19.43 -4.43 -26.10
N GLY A 2 -18.22 -4.05 -26.52
CA GLY A 2 -17.02 -4.80 -26.20
C GLY A 2 -16.60 -4.56 -24.74
N ILE A 3 -15.66 -5.36 -24.25
CA ILE A 3 -15.05 -5.17 -22.93
C ILE A 3 -14.07 -3.98 -23.01
N ASP A 4 -14.25 -2.98 -22.15
CA ASP A 4 -13.36 -1.83 -22.04
C ASP A 4 -12.17 -2.15 -21.11
N LEU A 5 -11.09 -2.64 -21.70
CA LEU A 5 -9.88 -3.03 -20.98
C LEU A 5 -9.19 -1.85 -20.27
N PRO A 6 -9.03 -0.66 -20.88
CA PRO A 6 -8.53 0.52 -20.16
C PRO A 6 -9.32 0.82 -18.88
N LEU A 7 -10.66 0.84 -18.96
CA LEU A 7 -11.48 1.11 -17.77
C LEU A 7 -11.29 0.05 -16.68
N ILE A 8 -11.24 -1.23 -17.05
CA ILE A 8 -11.01 -2.33 -16.10
C ILE A 8 -9.65 -2.18 -15.42
N TRP A 9 -8.59 -1.93 -16.17
CA TRP A 9 -7.25 -1.74 -15.61
C TRP A 9 -7.15 -0.49 -14.73
N ALA A 10 -7.82 0.60 -15.11
CA ALA A 10 -7.91 1.79 -14.28
C ALA A 10 -8.57 1.48 -12.92
N ILE A 11 -9.66 0.71 -12.91
CA ILE A 11 -10.33 0.27 -11.66
C ILE A 11 -9.40 -0.60 -10.81
N ILE A 12 -8.70 -1.56 -11.41
CA ILE A 12 -7.74 -2.44 -10.70
C ILE A 12 -6.63 -1.60 -10.06
N ILE A 13 -6.05 -0.65 -10.80
CA ILE A 13 -4.98 0.21 -10.30
C ILE A 13 -5.47 1.10 -9.16
N VAL A 14 -6.62 1.76 -9.33
CA VAL A 14 -7.21 2.61 -8.28
C VAL A 14 -7.51 1.79 -7.03
N PHE A 15 -8.06 0.58 -7.20
CA PHE A 15 -8.27 -0.33 -6.09
C PHE A 15 -6.96 -0.73 -5.41
N GLY A 16 -5.92 -1.07 -6.16
CA GLY A 16 -4.61 -1.42 -5.61
C GLY A 16 -3.98 -0.28 -4.80
N ILE A 17 -4.02 0.94 -5.33
CA ILE A 17 -3.53 2.15 -4.63
C ILE A 17 -4.38 2.43 -3.38
N MET A 18 -5.70 2.26 -3.45
CA MET A 18 -6.58 2.42 -2.29
C MET A 18 -6.24 1.41 -1.20
N MET A 19 -6.04 0.14 -1.54
CA MET A 19 -5.64 -0.90 -0.59
C MET A 19 -4.28 -0.58 0.04
N TYR A 20 -3.31 -0.11 -0.73
CA TYR A 20 -2.04 0.38 -0.21
C TYR A 20 -2.26 1.48 0.83
N VAL A 21 -3.01 2.53 0.49
CA VAL A 21 -3.27 3.66 1.40
C VAL A 21 -3.95 3.21 2.71
N VAL A 22 -4.88 2.27 2.63
CA VAL A 22 -5.61 1.78 3.81
C VAL A 22 -4.75 0.85 4.67
N MET A 23 -4.05 -0.10 4.05
CA MET A 23 -3.30 -1.14 4.76
C MET A 23 -1.93 -0.64 5.20
N ASP A 24 -1.10 -0.17 4.27
CA ASP A 24 0.25 0.34 4.56
C ASP A 24 0.19 1.68 5.31
N GLY A 25 -0.90 2.45 5.14
CA GLY A 25 -1.13 3.67 5.91
C GLY A 25 -1.18 3.44 7.43
N PHE A 26 -1.61 2.25 7.88
CA PHE A 26 -1.52 1.86 9.29
C PHE A 26 -0.06 1.63 9.70
N ASP A 27 0.74 0.93 8.91
CA ASP A 27 2.15 0.63 9.20
C ASP A 27 2.98 1.92 9.26
N LEU A 28 2.81 2.79 8.27
CA LEU A 28 3.42 4.12 8.24
C LEU A 28 2.95 4.99 9.41
N GLY A 29 1.68 4.90 9.79
CA GLY A 29 1.12 5.58 10.96
C GLY A 29 1.81 5.15 12.26
N ILE A 30 2.01 3.84 12.45
CA ILE A 30 2.79 3.30 13.57
C ILE A 30 4.24 3.80 13.52
N GLY A 31 4.87 3.79 12.34
CA GLY A 31 6.23 4.30 12.15
C GLY A 31 6.37 5.79 12.52
N ILE A 32 5.39 6.62 12.17
CA ILE A 32 5.33 8.04 12.55
C ILE A 32 5.19 8.21 14.07
N LEU A 33 4.36 7.39 14.71
CA LEU A 33 4.11 7.47 16.16
C LEU A 33 5.25 6.88 17.01
N PHE A 34 6.00 5.92 16.46
CA PHE A 34 7.07 5.17 17.14
C PHE A 34 8.09 6.03 17.93
N PRO A 35 8.69 7.10 17.37
CA PRO A 35 9.67 7.92 18.10
C PRO A 35 9.06 8.68 19.29
N PHE A 36 7.74 8.88 19.31
CA PHE A 36 7.04 9.60 20.38
C PHE A 36 6.70 8.72 21.59
N MET A 37 6.72 7.39 21.43
CA MET A 37 6.53 6.49 22.56
C MET A 37 7.80 6.38 23.39
N LYS A 38 7.66 6.54 24.71
CA LYS A 38 8.80 6.54 25.65
C LYS A 38 9.06 5.16 26.25
N ASP A 39 8.01 4.38 26.44
CA ASP A 39 8.09 3.06 27.04
C ASP A 39 8.54 2.01 26.00
N SER A 40 9.51 1.17 26.38
CA SER A 40 10.06 0.14 25.50
C SER A 40 9.07 -0.99 25.24
N SER A 41 8.23 -1.34 26.22
CA SER A 41 7.22 -2.39 26.06
C SER A 41 6.11 -1.96 25.10
N ASP A 42 5.69 -0.69 25.15
CA ASP A 42 4.74 -0.14 24.17
C ASP A 42 5.32 -0.13 22.76
N ARG A 43 6.62 0.20 22.60
CA ARG A 43 7.31 0.12 21.32
C ARG A 43 7.38 -1.31 20.78
N ASP A 44 7.63 -2.29 21.64
CA ASP A 44 7.63 -3.70 21.23
C ASP A 44 6.23 -4.14 20.79
N VAL A 45 5.17 -3.72 21.50
CA VAL A 45 3.78 -4.00 21.09
C VAL A 45 3.47 -3.36 19.74
N MET A 46 3.86 -2.10 19.52
CA MET A 46 3.69 -1.41 18.24
C MET A 46 4.38 -2.14 17.08
N MET A 47 5.61 -2.63 17.28
CA MET A 47 6.33 -3.35 16.23
C MET A 47 5.69 -4.72 15.97
N ASN A 48 5.24 -5.41 17.02
CA ASN A 48 4.61 -6.73 16.89
C ASN A 48 3.25 -6.69 16.16
N THR A 49 2.57 -5.53 16.08
CA THR A 49 1.32 -5.41 15.32
C THR A 49 1.55 -5.24 13.81
N VAL A 50 2.69 -4.64 13.42
CA VAL A 50 3.04 -4.34 12.03
C VAL A 50 3.85 -5.46 11.37
N ALA A 51 4.82 -6.02 12.10
CA ALA A 51 5.77 -7.01 11.60
C ALA A 51 5.18 -8.16 10.76
N PRO A 52 4.03 -8.78 11.14
CA PRO A 52 3.49 -9.91 10.37
C PRO A 52 2.80 -9.52 9.05
N VAL A 53 2.48 -8.24 8.83
CA VAL A 53 1.63 -7.79 7.71
C VAL A 53 2.30 -6.79 6.78
N TRP A 54 3.32 -6.06 7.25
CA TRP A 54 3.90 -4.92 6.53
C TRP A 54 4.36 -5.25 5.10
N ASP A 55 5.06 -6.36 4.91
CA ASP A 55 5.60 -6.80 3.62
C ASP A 55 4.46 -7.09 2.62
N GLY A 56 3.34 -7.61 3.12
CA GLY A 56 2.13 -7.78 2.32
C GLY A 56 1.48 -6.45 1.95
N ASN A 57 1.49 -5.47 2.85
CA ASN A 57 0.87 -4.17 2.64
C ASN A 57 1.61 -3.36 1.56
N GLU A 58 2.95 -3.37 1.57
CA GLU A 58 3.78 -2.73 0.55
C GLU A 58 3.55 -3.31 -0.86
N THR A 59 3.23 -4.60 -0.97
CA THR A 59 3.02 -5.25 -2.29
C THR A 59 1.86 -4.63 -3.09
N TRP A 60 0.89 -3.98 -2.43
CA TRP A 60 -0.18 -3.26 -3.12
C TRP A 60 0.34 -2.07 -3.93
N LEU A 61 1.35 -1.36 -3.41
CA LEU A 61 2.00 -0.28 -4.15
C LEU A 61 2.76 -0.81 -5.36
N VAL A 62 3.47 -1.94 -5.19
CA VAL A 62 4.19 -2.62 -6.27
C VAL A 62 3.22 -3.04 -7.36
N LEU A 63 2.08 -3.63 -7.01
CA LEU A 63 1.02 -3.98 -7.96
C LEU A 63 0.51 -2.74 -8.71
N GLY A 64 0.23 -1.65 -7.99
CA GLY A 64 -0.23 -0.39 -8.57
C GLY A 64 0.77 0.16 -9.59
N GLY A 65 2.05 0.23 -9.21
CA GLY A 65 3.13 0.71 -10.07
C GLY A 65 3.37 -0.17 -11.30
N ALA A 66 3.42 -1.50 -11.12
CA ALA A 66 3.60 -2.45 -12.22
C ALA A 66 2.41 -2.43 -13.19
N ALA A 67 1.18 -2.32 -12.67
CA ALA A 67 -0.02 -2.21 -13.49
C ALA A 67 -0.08 -0.85 -14.24
N LEU A 68 0.33 0.25 -13.61
CA LEU A 68 0.50 1.55 -14.28
C LEU A 68 1.51 1.47 -15.41
N PHE A 69 2.68 0.88 -15.16
CA PHE A 69 3.72 0.68 -16.17
C PHE A 69 3.22 -0.13 -17.38
N GLY A 70 2.47 -1.21 -17.12
CA GLY A 70 1.97 -2.09 -18.18
C GLY A 70 0.76 -1.54 -18.95
N ALA A 71 -0.24 -1.00 -18.23
CA ALA A 71 -1.50 -0.57 -18.83
C ALA A 71 -1.50 0.91 -19.28
N PHE A 72 -0.71 1.76 -18.62
CA PHE A 72 -0.68 3.22 -18.85
C PHE A 72 0.76 3.77 -18.81
N PRO A 73 1.66 3.36 -19.72
CA PRO A 73 3.07 3.70 -19.66
C PRO A 73 3.34 5.21 -19.67
N LEU A 74 2.54 6.00 -20.39
CA LEU A 74 2.66 7.48 -20.41
C LEU A 74 2.30 8.13 -19.07
N ALA A 75 1.44 7.49 -18.27
CA ALA A 75 1.13 7.97 -16.92
C ALA A 75 2.17 7.53 -15.89
N TYR A 76 2.96 6.49 -16.20
CA TYR A 76 4.04 5.99 -15.35
C TYR A 76 5.36 6.76 -15.56
N SER A 77 5.65 7.21 -16.79
CA SER A 77 6.94 7.75 -17.23
C SER A 77 7.22 9.19 -16.83
#